data_AF-C1C0J0-F1
#
_entry.id   AF-C1C0J0-F1
#
_cell.length_a   1.000
_cell.length_b   1.000
_cell.length_c   1.000
_cell.angle_alpha   90.00
_cell.angle_beta   90.00
_cell.angle_gamma   90.00
#
_symmetry.space_group_name_H-M   'P 1'
#
loop_
_entity.id
_entity.type
_entity.pdbx_description
1 polymer ?
#
loop_
_entity_poly.entity_id
_entity_poly.type
_entity_poly.pdbx_seq_one_letter_code
_entity_poly.pdbx_strand_id
1 'polypeptide(L)'
;MDGLKSRPQKKKLSKNLLEMKFMKKTKEKEEQDQEDAEGQTLFRRDITKSMQKQGSRFIIEPSFAHIEDLIFGRLAYHGMNPAIEKQMQNESIKEEERLAELAEKDIDDEEMIAAMPSLAASIQRKFKQKKRGFSEV
;
A
#
# COMPACT_ATOMS: atom_id res chain seq x y z
N MET A 1 27.05 -27.78 -16.62
CA MET A 1 27.80 -26.90 -15.71
C MET A 1 27.20 -25.50 -15.88
N ASP A 2 26.08 -25.24 -15.22
CA ASP A 2 25.32 -24.00 -15.40
C ASP A 2 25.84 -22.93 -14.45
N GLY A 3 26.31 -21.82 -15.02
CA GLY A 3 26.99 -20.75 -14.33
C GLY A 3 26.10 -20.00 -13.33
N LEU A 4 26.66 -19.76 -12.15
CA LEU A 4 26.14 -18.80 -11.17
C LEU A 4 26.13 -17.40 -11.78
N LYS A 5 24.99 -16.98 -12.35
CA LYS A 5 24.76 -15.58 -12.70
C LYS A 5 24.60 -14.78 -11.40
N SER A 6 25.63 -14.01 -11.04
CA SER A 6 25.59 -13.03 -9.95
C SER A 6 24.42 -12.07 -10.11
N ARG A 7 23.64 -11.85 -9.04
CA ARG A 7 22.62 -10.78 -9.00
C ARG A 7 23.27 -9.42 -9.27
N PRO A 8 22.62 -8.50 -10.00
CA PRO A 8 23.15 -7.16 -10.21
C PRO A 8 23.22 -6.44 -8.86
N GLN A 9 24.42 -5.98 -8.49
CA GLN A 9 24.64 -5.15 -7.31
C GLN A 9 23.91 -3.82 -7.52
N LYS A 10 23.06 -3.44 -6.56
CA LYS A 10 22.42 -2.12 -6.58
C LYS A 10 23.51 -1.06 -6.53
N LYS A 11 23.51 -0.12 -7.48
CA LYS A 11 24.45 1.01 -7.47
C LYS A 11 24.09 1.92 -6.29
N LYS A 12 25.03 2.09 -5.35
CA LYS A 12 24.89 3.00 -4.20
C LYS A 12 25.73 4.26 -4.40
N LEU A 13 25.31 5.36 -3.80
CA LEU A 13 26.10 6.59 -3.78
C LEU A 13 27.28 6.45 -2.81
N SER A 14 28.31 7.28 -2.99
CA SER A 14 29.45 7.29 -2.07
C SER A 14 29.05 7.89 -0.72
N LYS A 15 29.64 7.38 0.37
CA LYS A 15 29.36 7.86 1.73
C LYS A 15 29.62 9.37 1.88
N ASN A 16 30.71 9.86 1.31
CA ASN A 16 31.07 11.27 1.34
C ASN A 16 30.04 12.16 0.63
N LEU A 17 29.44 11.67 -0.47
CA LEU A 17 28.38 12.39 -1.16
C LEU A 17 27.09 12.42 -0.32
N LEU A 18 26.75 11.30 0.32
CA LEU A 18 25.54 11.16 1.12
C LEU A 18 25.57 12.03 2.40
N GLU A 19 26.76 12.35 2.91
CA GLU A 19 26.95 13.24 4.06
C GLU A 19 26.75 14.73 3.74
N MET A 20 26.68 15.09 2.46
CA MET A 20 26.46 16.47 2.04
C MET A 20 25.07 16.97 2.48
N LYS A 21 24.98 18.26 2.84
CA LYS A 21 23.74 18.86 3.38
C LYS A 21 22.53 18.72 2.45
N PHE A 22 22.74 18.76 1.13
CA PHE A 22 21.66 18.60 0.15
C PHE A 22 21.20 17.14 0.00
N MET A 23 22.02 16.17 0.43
CA MET A 23 21.71 14.73 0.40
C MET A 23 21.04 14.21 1.66
N LYS A 24 20.77 15.07 2.65
CA LYS A 24 20.15 14.68 3.94
C LYS A 24 18.90 13.82 3.78
N LYS A 25 17.97 14.21 2.92
CA LYS A 25 16.74 13.43 2.67
C LYS A 25 17.03 12.06 2.05
N THR A 26 17.97 12.00 1.12
CA THR A 26 18.39 10.74 0.48
C THR A 26 19.11 9.83 1.48
N LYS A 27 19.93 10.41 2.37
CA LYS A 27 20.61 9.70 3.44
C LYS A 27 19.61 9.04 4.39
N GLU A 28 18.68 9.83 4.90
CA GLU A 28 17.63 9.38 5.82
C GLU A 28 16.78 8.26 5.21
N LYS A 29 16.42 8.40 3.92
CA LYS A 29 15.71 7.34 3.20
C LYS A 29 16.54 6.06 3.05
N GLU A 30 17.83 6.17 2.70
CA GLU A 30 18.70 5.01 2.53
C GLU A 30 18.96 4.29 3.86
N GLU A 31 19.08 5.04 4.96
CA GLU A 31 19.20 4.51 6.32
C GLU A 31 17.91 3.78 6.73
N GLN A 32 16.73 4.39 6.53
CA GLN A 32 15.44 3.75 6.79
C GLN A 32 15.25 2.46 5.97
N ASP A 33 15.52 2.51 4.66
CA ASP A 33 15.41 1.34 3.79
C ASP A 33 16.35 0.21 4.24
N GLN A 34 17.52 0.57 4.79
CA GLN A 34 18.49 -0.39 5.32
C GLN A 34 18.02 -0.97 6.66
N GLU A 35 17.52 -0.15 7.57
CA GLU A 35 16.92 -0.59 8.84
C GLU A 35 15.72 -1.51 8.61
N ASP A 36 14.84 -1.18 7.67
CA ASP A 36 13.69 -2.02 7.30
C ASP A 36 14.13 -3.36 6.72
N ALA A 37 15.14 -3.36 5.84
CA ALA A 37 15.69 -4.58 5.27
C ALA A 37 16.35 -5.46 6.34
N GLU A 38 17.16 -4.86 7.21
CA GLU A 38 17.82 -5.55 8.32
C GLU A 38 16.78 -6.10 9.30
N GLY A 39 15.78 -5.30 9.70
CA GLY A 39 14.66 -5.71 10.53
C GLY A 39 13.88 -6.87 9.92
N GLN A 40 13.55 -6.80 8.63
CA GLN A 40 12.94 -7.91 7.91
C GLN A 40 13.81 -9.17 7.95
N THR A 41 15.13 -9.08 7.79
CA THR A 41 16.00 -10.26 7.87
C THR A 41 16.12 -10.84 9.28
N LEU A 42 16.17 -10.00 10.31
CA LEU A 42 16.28 -10.39 11.71
C LEU A 42 15.02 -11.15 12.17
N PHE A 43 13.84 -10.58 11.92
CA PHE A 43 12.57 -11.18 12.34
C PHE A 43 12.00 -12.22 11.37
N ARG A 44 12.66 -12.45 10.21
CA ARG A 44 12.23 -13.46 9.22
C ARG A 44 12.13 -14.87 9.81
N ARG A 45 12.98 -15.19 10.79
CA ARG A 45 13.01 -16.51 11.44
C ARG A 45 11.95 -16.65 12.52
N ASP A 46 11.64 -15.55 13.21
CA ASP A 46 10.76 -15.55 14.38
C ASP A 46 9.27 -15.39 13.99
N ILE A 47 8.99 -14.82 12.83
CA ILE A 47 7.63 -14.73 12.29
C ILE A 47 7.27 -16.05 11.60
N THR A 48 6.51 -16.89 12.30
CA THR A 48 5.96 -18.12 11.71
C THR A 48 4.89 -17.82 10.65
N LYS A 49 4.77 -18.68 9.62
CA LYS A 49 3.71 -18.56 8.60
C LYS A 49 2.30 -18.60 9.19
N SER A 50 2.12 -19.21 10.37
CA SER A 50 0.87 -19.19 11.14
C SER A 50 0.59 -17.82 11.73
N MET A 51 1.59 -17.10 12.25
CA MET A 51 1.43 -15.74 12.76
C MET A 51 1.03 -14.73 11.67
N GLN A 52 1.54 -14.89 10.44
CA GLN A 52 1.10 -14.07 9.30
C GLN A 52 -0.39 -14.27 8.94
N LYS A 53 -0.93 -15.46 9.19
CA LYS A 53 -2.33 -15.80 8.92
C LYS A 53 -3.25 -15.56 10.10
N GLN A 54 -2.69 -15.48 11.32
CA GLN A 54 -3.40 -15.26 12.58
C GLN A 54 -3.23 -13.83 13.09
N GLY A 55 -3.20 -12.85 12.19
CA GLY A 55 -3.47 -11.47 12.60
C GLY A 55 -4.86 -11.38 13.23
N SER A 56 -5.04 -10.50 14.21
CA SER A 56 -6.37 -10.20 14.76
C SER A 56 -7.32 -9.89 13.59
N ARG A 57 -8.45 -10.60 13.53
CA ARG A 57 -9.52 -10.32 12.55
C ARG A 57 -10.24 -8.98 12.81
N PHE A 58 -9.92 -8.35 13.95
CA PHE A 58 -10.54 -7.12 14.39
C PHE A 58 -9.48 -6.04 14.50
N ILE A 59 -9.82 -4.87 13.98
CA ILE A 59 -9.07 -3.63 14.16
C ILE A 59 -9.75 -2.93 15.33
N ILE A 60 -9.04 -2.80 16.45
CA ILE A 60 -9.51 -2.04 17.61
C ILE A 60 -8.86 -0.68 17.51
N GLU A 61 -9.66 0.33 17.20
CA GLU A 61 -9.18 1.70 17.09
C GLU A 61 -9.81 2.57 18.20
N PRO A 62 -9.00 3.34 18.95
CA PRO A 62 -9.53 4.22 20.00
C PRO A 62 -10.14 5.52 19.48
N SER A 63 -10.12 5.77 18.16
CA SER A 63 -10.66 6.98 17.54
C SER A 63 -12.02 6.71 16.92
N PHE A 64 -12.95 7.64 17.13
CA PHE A 64 -14.25 7.64 16.46
C PHE A 64 -14.21 8.30 15.08
N ALA A 65 -13.11 8.99 14.72
CA ALA A 65 -13.00 9.77 13.48
C ALA A 65 -13.10 8.95 12.19
N HIS A 66 -12.89 7.62 12.24
CA HIS A 66 -13.06 6.74 11.09
C HIS A 66 -14.48 6.16 10.97
N ILE A 67 -15.27 6.23 12.05
CA ILE A 67 -16.63 5.71 12.10
C ILE A 67 -17.62 6.84 11.86
N GLU A 68 -17.32 8.02 12.39
CA GLU A 68 -18.12 9.23 12.19
C GLU A 68 -17.51 10.04 11.04
N ASP A 69 -18.32 10.44 10.06
CA ASP A 69 -17.93 11.30 8.94
C ASP A 69 -17.72 12.75 9.42
N LEU A 70 -16.70 12.94 10.25
CA LEU A 70 -16.41 14.21 10.91
C LEU A 70 -15.94 15.25 9.90
N ILE A 71 -16.54 16.43 9.96
CA ILE A 71 -16.10 17.59 9.20
C ILE A 71 -14.88 18.26 9.84
N PHE A 72 -14.23 19.14 9.08
CA PHE A 72 -13.16 20.00 9.57
C PHE A 72 -13.58 20.78 10.83
N GLY A 73 -12.83 20.62 11.93
CA GLY A 73 -13.25 21.10 13.25
C GLY A 73 -13.18 22.61 13.47
N ARG A 74 -12.51 23.39 12.60
CA ARG A 74 -12.47 24.86 12.73
C ARG A 74 -13.49 25.48 11.77
N LEU A 75 -14.54 26.06 12.34
CA LEU A 75 -15.65 26.62 11.58
C LEU A 75 -15.73 28.13 11.78
N ALA A 76 -16.01 28.85 10.71
CA ALA A 76 -16.35 30.26 10.72
C ALA A 76 -17.43 30.50 9.68
N TYR A 77 -18.32 31.45 9.94
CA TYR A 77 -19.44 31.77 9.07
C TYR A 77 -19.61 33.28 8.94
N HIS A 78 -20.28 33.71 7.87
CA HIS A 78 -20.66 35.09 7.62
C HIS A 78 -19.48 36.09 7.67
N GLY A 79 -18.30 35.68 7.25
CA GLY A 79 -17.12 36.53 7.21
C GLY A 79 -16.50 36.83 8.57
N MET A 80 -16.90 36.13 9.65
CA MET A 80 -16.31 36.30 10.98
C MET A 80 -14.81 35.98 10.99
N ASN A 81 -14.37 35.07 10.12
CA ASN A 81 -12.96 34.80 9.89
C ASN A 81 -12.72 34.25 8.47
N PRO A 82 -12.36 35.11 7.50
CA PRO A 82 -12.13 34.70 6.11
C PRO A 82 -11.03 33.66 5.94
N ALA A 83 -10.02 33.65 6.83
CA ALA A 83 -8.95 32.67 6.78
C ALA A 83 -9.47 31.26 7.13
N ILE A 84 -10.31 31.15 8.17
CA ILE A 84 -10.90 29.87 8.56
C ILE A 84 -11.92 29.40 7.52
N GLU A 85 -12.73 30.30 6.97
CA GLU A 85 -13.68 29.95 5.89
C GLU A 85 -12.95 29.40 4.66
N LYS A 86 -11.82 30.01 4.27
CA LYS A 86 -10.98 29.51 3.18
C LYS A 86 -10.38 28.13 3.52
N GLN A 87 -9.95 27.91 4.77
CA GLN A 87 -9.47 26.59 5.19
C GLN A 87 -10.59 25.55 5.09
N MET A 88 -11.79 25.87 5.57
CA MET A 88 -12.96 24.99 5.51
C MET A 88 -13.32 24.61 4.07
N GLN A 89 -13.31 25.56 3.14
CA GLN A 89 -13.54 25.31 1.70
C GLN A 89 -12.45 24.44 1.08
N ASN A 90 -11.18 24.68 1.42
CA ASN A 90 -10.09 23.86 0.88
C ASN A 90 -10.18 22.40 1.37
N GLU A 91 -10.57 22.17 2.63
CA GLU A 91 -10.74 20.82 3.15
C GLU A 91 -11.94 20.10 2.52
N SER A 92 -13.04 20.80 2.23
CA SER A 92 -14.17 20.19 1.50
C SER A 92 -13.78 19.78 0.08
N ILE A 93 -13.03 20.63 -0.63
CA ILE A 93 -12.54 20.32 -1.99
C ILE A 93 -11.64 19.07 -1.97
N LYS A 94 -10.71 18.99 -1.01
CA LYS A 94 -9.84 17.81 -0.88
C LYS A 94 -10.60 16.52 -0.62
N GLU A 95 -11.67 16.59 0.18
CA GLU A 95 -12.49 15.40 0.44
C GLU A 95 -13.26 14.98 -0.81
N GLU A 96 -13.80 15.93 -1.56
CA GLU A 96 -14.43 15.67 -2.86
C GLU A 96 -13.44 15.05 -3.86
N GLU A 97 -12.21 15.57 -3.94
CA GLU A 97 -11.13 15.01 -4.76
C GLU A 97 -10.81 13.57 -4.34
N ARG A 98 -10.67 13.31 -3.03
CA ARG A 98 -10.40 11.96 -2.51
C ARG A 98 -11.52 10.97 -2.88
N LEU A 99 -12.77 11.41 -2.74
CA LEU A 99 -13.93 10.60 -3.11
C LEU A 99 -14.01 10.37 -4.62
N ALA A 100 -13.64 11.37 -5.43
CA ALA A 100 -13.56 11.23 -6.88
C ALA A 100 -12.47 10.23 -7.29
N GLU A 101 -11.27 10.31 -6.70
CA GLU A 101 -10.19 9.33 -6.94
C GLU A 101 -10.61 7.89 -6.59
N LEU A 102 -11.38 7.71 -5.50
CA LEU A 102 -11.94 6.41 -5.12
C LEU A 102 -13.03 5.92 -6.09
N ALA A 103 -13.76 6.85 -6.70
CA ALA A 103 -14.82 6.59 -7.66
C ALA A 103 -14.29 6.39 -9.10
N GLU A 104 -13.08 6.84 -9.40
CA GLU A 104 -12.39 6.55 -10.67
C GLU A 104 -12.07 5.06 -10.77
N LYS A 105 -13.02 4.31 -11.31
CA LYS A 105 -12.86 2.90 -11.69
C LYS A 105 -12.91 2.80 -13.22
N ASP A 106 -11.94 2.09 -13.80
CA ASP A 106 -11.90 1.82 -15.25
C ASP A 106 -13.03 0.87 -15.70
N ILE A 107 -13.62 0.11 -14.77
CA ILE A 107 -14.65 -0.89 -15.01
C ILE A 107 -15.67 -0.77 -13.88
N ASP A 108 -16.95 -0.71 -14.22
CA ASP A 108 -18.02 -0.68 -13.23
C ASP A 108 -18.16 -2.03 -12.49
N ASP A 109 -18.67 -2.00 -11.27
CA ASP A 109 -18.79 -3.20 -10.43
C ASP A 109 -19.72 -4.23 -11.09
N GLU A 110 -20.76 -3.80 -11.80
CA GLU A 110 -21.67 -4.67 -12.54
C GLU A 110 -20.96 -5.40 -13.70
N GLU A 111 -20.13 -4.69 -14.47
CA GLU A 111 -19.35 -5.26 -15.56
C GLU A 111 -18.30 -6.26 -15.05
N MET A 112 -17.65 -5.94 -13.92
CA MET A 112 -16.72 -6.85 -13.25
C MET A 112 -17.42 -8.15 -12.81
N ILE A 113 -18.62 -8.06 -12.23
CA ILE A 113 -19.43 -9.21 -11.82
C ILE A 113 -19.80 -10.07 -13.03
N ALA A 114 -20.23 -9.44 -14.13
CA ALA A 114 -20.59 -10.15 -15.36
C ALA A 114 -19.39 -10.91 -15.98
N ALA A 115 -18.17 -10.39 -15.85
CA ALA A 115 -16.95 -11.04 -16.32
C ALA A 115 -16.42 -12.17 -15.40
N MET A 116 -16.85 -12.18 -14.13
CA MET A 116 -16.35 -13.10 -13.09
C MET A 116 -16.49 -14.60 -13.44
N PRO A 117 -17.59 -15.09 -14.04
CA PRO A 117 -17.74 -16.50 -14.45
C PRO A 117 -16.71 -16.94 -15.49
N SER A 118 -16.38 -16.07 -16.46
CA SER A 118 -15.38 -16.35 -17.50
C SER A 118 -13.97 -16.47 -16.91
N LEU A 119 -13.64 -15.59 -15.96
CA LEU A 119 -12.38 -15.65 -15.22
C LEU A 119 -12.29 -16.94 -14.37
N ALA A 120 -13.36 -17.29 -13.65
CA ALA A 120 -13.44 -18.51 -12.85
C ALA A 120 -13.23 -19.77 -13.72
N ALA A 121 -13.87 -19.85 -14.90
CA ALA A 121 -13.68 -20.95 -15.84
C ALA A 121 -12.25 -21.02 -16.39
N SER A 122 -11.60 -19.88 -16.60
CA SER A 122 -10.21 -19.79 -17.07
C SER A 122 -9.22 -20.25 -16.00
N ILE A 123 -9.45 -19.89 -14.74
CA ILE A 123 -8.69 -20.34 -13.58
C ILE A 123 -8.83 -21.86 -13.42
N GLN A 124 -10.05 -22.39 -13.44
CA GLN A 124 -10.31 -23.83 -13.32
C GLN A 124 -9.58 -24.65 -14.40
N ARG A 125 -9.53 -24.17 -15.65
CA ARG A 125 -8.79 -24.84 -16.74
C ARG A 125 -7.29 -24.91 -16.47
N LYS A 126 -6.67 -23.82 -16.01
CA LYS A 126 -5.23 -23.79 -15.66
C LYS A 126 -4.88 -24.80 -14.56
N PHE A 127 -5.74 -24.93 -13.55
CA PHE A 127 -5.49 -25.86 -12.43
C PHE A 127 -5.86 -27.31 -12.72
N LYS A 128 -6.78 -27.58 -13.65
CA LYS A 128 -7.06 -28.95 -14.13
C LYS A 128 -5.87 -29.54 -14.91
N GLN A 129 -5.18 -28.74 -15.74
CA GLN A 129 -4.05 -29.24 -16.51
C GLN A 129 -2.84 -29.61 -15.65
N LYS A 130 -2.62 -28.92 -14.53
CA LYS A 130 -1.48 -29.17 -13.63
C LYS A 130 -1.55 -30.52 -12.90
N LYS A 131 -2.74 -31.13 -12.76
CA LYS A 131 -2.90 -32.46 -12.14
C LYS A 131 -2.53 -33.63 -13.06
N ARG A 132 -2.42 -33.42 -14.38
CA ARG A 132 -2.13 -34.50 -15.36
C ARG A 132 -0.64 -34.86 -15.47
N GLY A 133 0.25 -34.08 -14.84
CA GLY A 133 1.71 -34.32 -14.84
C GLY A 133 2.26 -34.96 -13.56
N PHE A 134 1.40 -35.37 -12.61
CA PHE A 134 1.82 -35.97 -11.34
C PHE A 134 1.07 -37.28 -11.01
N SER A 135 0.42 -37.89 -12.01
CA SER A 135 -0.37 -39.13 -11.83
C SER A 135 0.01 -40.24 -12.82
N GLU A 136 1.28 -40.32 -13.18
CA GLU A 136 1.90 -41.53 -13.75
C GLU A 136 3.20 -41.79 -12.97
N VAL A 137 3.04 -42.52 -11.88
CA VAL A 137 4.01 -43.48 -11.35
C VAL A 137 3.31 -44.83 -11.37
#